data_AF-A0A2H1VV27-F1
#
_entry.id   AF-A0A2H1VV27-F1
#
_cell.length_a   1.000
_cell.length_b   1.000
_cell.length_c   1.000
_cell.angle_alpha   90.00
_cell.angle_beta   90.00
_cell.angle_gamma   90.00
#
_symmetry.space_group_name_H-M   'P 1'
#
loop_
_entity.id
_entity.type
_entity.pdbx_description
1 polymer ?
#
loop_
_entity_poly.entity_id
_entity_poly.type
_entity_poly.pdbx_seq_one_letter_code
_entity_poly.pdbx_strand_id
1 'polypeptide(L)'
;ELRSGAEGARQIQMNVFDTHAAADQDEFLAKFDDVRVDFNDVNECFELVKNLVMDTPAEPYLLSILQHLLYIRDDELIRPAYYKLVEECITQIVLHKNGYDPDFRATQRFNIDVQPLIDGLIEKSRAEEERRVEELKSKLEAAIAARQEAEARAAHLEERLKAAPATGPAGVTHNNIAAIAKVISSPGPPPPPPPMPGGACAPPPPPLPMSAGGGPPPPPPPPMPGGPRGPPPPPMPGMGGPPPPPPMMGGPRPPPPPGGFMPRMPVPDVLPHGLKPKKKWEVEGPLKRANWKTIVPQKMSEKAFWVKVQEDKLASPDILTGLALKFSSKPVAKKSEDAVDKVHTLKKVKDLKVLDSKAAQNLSILLGGSLKHMSYEHIRTCILRCDTTVLTANVLDLLIQYLPPADQLKKLAELKVNSEELTEAEQFAATVADIKRLVPRLRSLAFREHYAEIISEVKPDIVSGTAACEEVKSSEKFAKILELLLLLGNYMNSGSNNAGAYGFEISFLTKLTATKDLENKQTLLHYLVETIENKFPEVLTFAEEMPHIDR
;
A
#
# COMPACT_ATOMS: atom_id res chain seq x y z
N GLU A 1 -23.67 -14.20 -59.12
CA GLU A 1 -24.27 -15.22 -58.23
C GLU A 1 -23.28 -15.83 -57.24
N LEU A 2 -22.17 -16.46 -57.67
CA LEU A 2 -21.16 -17.02 -56.74
C LEU A 2 -20.51 -15.99 -55.79
N ARG A 3 -20.35 -14.71 -56.19
CA ARG A 3 -19.87 -13.64 -55.30
C ARG A 3 -20.89 -13.15 -54.28
N SER A 4 -22.18 -13.10 -54.63
CA SER A 4 -23.21 -12.62 -53.69
C SER A 4 -23.52 -13.67 -52.61
N GLY A 5 -23.40 -14.96 -52.94
CA GLY A 5 -23.46 -16.04 -51.95
C GLY A 5 -22.31 -15.99 -50.94
N ALA A 6 -21.10 -15.64 -51.38
CA ALA A 6 -19.92 -15.51 -50.51
C ALA A 6 -19.99 -14.27 -49.59
N GLU A 7 -20.54 -13.14 -50.08
CA GLU A 7 -20.79 -11.96 -49.24
C GLU A 7 -21.87 -12.21 -48.19
N GLY A 8 -22.97 -12.88 -48.57
CA GLY A 8 -24.00 -13.27 -47.61
C GLY A 8 -23.47 -14.23 -46.53
N ALA A 9 -22.68 -15.23 -46.92
CA ALA A 9 -22.04 -16.15 -45.98
C ALA A 9 -21.05 -15.44 -45.04
N ARG A 10 -20.28 -14.47 -45.55
CA ARG A 10 -19.36 -13.65 -44.73
C ARG A 10 -20.14 -12.76 -43.76
N GLN A 11 -21.24 -12.15 -44.17
CA GLN A 11 -22.06 -11.32 -43.28
C GLN A 11 -22.70 -12.17 -42.16
N ILE A 12 -23.16 -13.38 -42.49
CA ILE A 12 -23.68 -14.32 -41.49
C ILE A 12 -22.57 -14.69 -40.50
N GLN A 13 -21.36 -15.00 -40.97
CA GLN A 13 -20.23 -15.30 -40.09
C GLN A 13 -19.82 -14.11 -39.22
N MET A 14 -19.85 -12.88 -39.76
CA MET A 14 -19.58 -11.65 -39.01
C MET A 14 -20.62 -11.45 -37.91
N ASN A 15 -21.91 -11.58 -38.24
CA ASN A 15 -22.99 -11.44 -37.27
C ASN A 15 -22.91 -12.52 -36.18
N VAL A 16 -22.55 -13.77 -36.54
CA VAL A 16 -22.32 -14.85 -35.57
C VAL A 16 -21.14 -14.51 -34.66
N PHE A 17 -20.03 -14.00 -35.22
CA PHE A 17 -18.88 -13.57 -34.43
C PHE A 17 -19.23 -12.41 -33.48
N ASP A 18 -19.96 -11.40 -33.95
CA ASP A 18 -20.38 -10.26 -33.14
C ASP A 18 -21.37 -10.69 -32.03
N THR A 19 -22.24 -11.66 -32.32
CA THR A 19 -23.18 -12.22 -31.33
C THR A 19 -22.43 -13.03 -30.28
N HIS A 20 -21.44 -13.84 -30.67
CA HIS A 20 -20.59 -14.55 -29.73
C HIS A 20 -19.72 -13.60 -28.90
N ALA A 21 -19.16 -12.55 -29.51
CA ALA A 21 -18.40 -11.53 -28.79
C ALA A 21 -19.26 -10.79 -27.77
N ALA A 22 -20.53 -10.49 -28.10
CA ALA A 22 -21.47 -9.92 -27.14
C ALA A 22 -21.82 -10.90 -26.00
N ALA A 23 -22.06 -12.17 -26.31
CA ALA A 23 -22.35 -13.19 -25.30
C ALA A 23 -21.14 -13.47 -24.38
N ASP A 24 -19.92 -13.51 -24.94
CA ASP A 24 -18.68 -13.65 -24.18
C ASP A 24 -18.45 -12.44 -23.25
N GLN A 25 -18.82 -11.23 -23.72
CA GLN A 25 -18.79 -10.02 -22.90
C GLN A 25 -19.80 -10.08 -21.74
N ASP A 26 -21.02 -10.55 -22.00
CA ASP A 26 -22.04 -10.71 -20.96
C ASP A 26 -21.62 -11.77 -19.92
N GLU A 27 -21.00 -12.87 -20.34
CA GLU A 27 -20.41 -13.87 -19.44
C GLU A 27 -19.24 -13.30 -18.62
N PHE A 28 -18.42 -12.43 -19.24
CA PHE A 28 -17.30 -11.78 -18.56
C PHE A 28 -17.77 -10.74 -17.53
N LEU A 29 -18.83 -9.98 -17.84
CA LEU A 29 -19.50 -9.09 -16.89
C LEU A 29 -20.13 -9.87 -15.73
N ALA A 30 -20.74 -11.03 -15.99
CA ALA A 30 -21.27 -11.89 -14.94
C ALA A 30 -20.17 -12.40 -13.99
N LYS A 31 -18.98 -12.74 -14.50
CA LYS A 31 -17.82 -13.09 -13.66
C LYS A 31 -17.32 -11.91 -12.82
N PHE A 32 -17.42 -10.68 -13.31
CA PHE A 32 -17.11 -9.49 -12.53
C PHE A 32 -18.11 -9.29 -11.37
N ASP A 33 -19.40 -9.54 -11.63
CA ASP A 33 -20.42 -9.54 -10.57
C ASP A 33 -20.17 -10.65 -9.53
N ASP A 34 -19.71 -11.83 -9.93
CA ASP A 34 -19.30 -12.89 -9.00
C ASP A 34 -18.10 -12.47 -8.14
N VAL A 35 -17.07 -11.85 -8.73
CA VAL A 35 -15.91 -11.31 -7.98
C VAL A 35 -16.35 -10.23 -7.00
N ARG A 36 -17.32 -9.39 -7.37
CA ARG A 36 -17.87 -8.36 -6.48
C ARG A 36 -18.57 -8.96 -5.25
N VAL A 37 -19.15 -10.15 -5.36
CA VAL A 37 -19.78 -10.85 -4.23
C VAL A 37 -18.75 -11.33 -3.21
N ASP A 38 -17.55 -11.71 -3.65
CA ASP A 38 -16.48 -12.21 -2.78
C ASP A 38 -15.69 -11.07 -2.08
N PHE A 39 -15.70 -9.86 -2.63
CA PHE A 39 -14.93 -8.71 -2.11
C PHE A 39 -15.85 -7.53 -1.71
N ASN A 40 -16.51 -7.66 -0.54
CA ASN A 40 -17.45 -6.65 -0.02
C ASN A 40 -16.82 -5.60 0.91
N ASP A 41 -15.55 -5.77 1.30
CA ASP A 41 -14.85 -4.83 2.19
C ASP A 41 -13.91 -3.90 1.39
N VAL A 42 -14.13 -2.59 1.55
CA VAL A 42 -13.38 -1.54 0.85
C VAL A 42 -11.90 -1.51 1.26
N ASN A 43 -11.59 -1.80 2.53
CA ASN A 43 -10.22 -1.79 3.03
C ASN A 43 -9.44 -3.01 2.54
N GLU A 44 -10.08 -4.19 2.49
CA GLU A 44 -9.46 -5.40 1.93
C GLU A 44 -9.16 -5.22 0.44
N CYS A 45 -10.11 -4.70 -0.33
CA CYS A 45 -9.90 -4.37 -1.75
C CYS A 45 -8.75 -3.37 -1.93
N PHE A 46 -8.73 -2.33 -1.09
CA PHE A 46 -7.69 -1.31 -1.14
C PHE A 46 -6.31 -1.87 -0.82
N GLU A 47 -6.17 -2.68 0.23
CA GLU A 47 -4.89 -3.28 0.61
C GLU A 47 -4.40 -4.28 -0.45
N LEU A 48 -5.29 -5.06 -1.06
CA LEU A 48 -4.93 -5.93 -2.19
C LEU A 48 -4.42 -5.14 -3.40
N VAL A 49 -5.13 -4.08 -3.80
CA VAL A 49 -4.72 -3.22 -4.92
C VAL A 49 -3.41 -2.49 -4.61
N LYS A 50 -3.25 -2.00 -3.38
CA LYS A 50 -2.02 -1.35 -2.92
C LYS A 50 -0.84 -2.31 -2.96
N ASN A 51 -0.99 -3.52 -2.41
CA ASN A 51 0.08 -4.53 -2.40
C ASN A 51 0.44 -5.02 -3.82
N LEU A 52 -0.52 -5.05 -4.74
CA LEU A 52 -0.27 -5.39 -6.14
C LEU A 52 0.59 -4.33 -6.86
N VAL A 53 0.44 -3.06 -6.47
CA VAL A 53 1.00 -1.91 -7.18
C VAL A 53 2.25 -1.34 -6.51
N MET A 54 2.44 -1.58 -5.20
CA MET A 54 3.63 -1.17 -4.46
C MET A 54 4.93 -1.69 -5.09
N ASP A 55 5.96 -0.85 -5.11
CA ASP A 55 7.27 -1.13 -5.70
C ASP A 55 7.26 -1.42 -7.22
N THR A 56 6.15 -1.13 -7.90
CA THR A 56 6.03 -1.23 -9.36
C THR A 56 6.05 0.15 -10.02
N PRO A 57 6.34 0.23 -11.34
CA PRO A 57 6.18 1.47 -12.10
C PRO A 57 4.76 2.05 -12.08
N ALA A 58 3.76 1.29 -11.64
CA ALA A 58 2.37 1.73 -11.54
C ALA A 58 2.08 2.54 -10.25
N GLU A 59 2.91 2.42 -9.21
CA GLU A 59 2.75 3.08 -7.90
C GLU A 59 2.49 4.60 -7.95
N PRO A 60 3.24 5.42 -8.70
CA PRO A 60 2.97 6.86 -8.74
C PRO A 60 1.61 7.20 -9.35
N TYR A 61 1.07 6.35 -10.23
CA TYR A 61 -0.24 6.57 -10.83
C TYR A 61 -1.36 6.22 -9.86
N LEU A 62 -1.25 5.13 -9.10
CA LEU A 62 -2.21 4.80 -8.05
C LEU A 62 -2.27 5.89 -6.97
N LEU A 63 -1.11 6.37 -6.52
CA LEU A 63 -1.04 7.50 -5.58
C LEU A 63 -1.73 8.73 -6.14
N SER A 64 -1.48 9.06 -7.41
CA SER A 64 -2.11 10.19 -8.07
C SER A 64 -3.63 10.03 -8.15
N ILE A 65 -4.15 8.84 -8.50
CA ILE A 65 -5.59 8.56 -8.54
C ILE A 65 -6.22 8.82 -7.17
N LEU A 66 -5.65 8.27 -6.09
CA LEU A 66 -6.16 8.47 -4.73
C LEU A 66 -6.15 9.95 -4.33
N GLN A 67 -5.10 10.68 -4.68
CA GLN A 67 -5.03 12.12 -4.43
C GLN A 67 -6.14 12.88 -5.16
N HIS A 68 -6.46 12.54 -6.41
CA HIS A 68 -7.56 13.19 -7.14
C HIS A 68 -8.93 12.88 -6.50
N LEU A 69 -9.13 11.66 -5.99
CA LEU A 69 -10.36 11.31 -5.26
C LEU A 69 -10.53 12.15 -3.98
N LEU A 70 -9.43 12.50 -3.29
CA LEU A 70 -9.48 13.38 -2.12
C LEU A 70 -9.92 14.82 -2.43
N TYR A 71 -9.79 15.27 -3.69
CA TYR A 71 -10.22 16.61 -4.12
C TYR A 71 -11.72 16.66 -4.50
N ILE A 72 -12.44 15.53 -4.49
CA ILE A 72 -13.89 15.52 -4.70
C ILE A 72 -14.56 16.21 -3.51
N ARG A 73 -15.29 17.29 -3.80
CA ARG A 73 -15.97 18.12 -2.79
C ARG A 73 -16.95 17.32 -1.95
N ASP A 74 -17.14 17.76 -0.70
CA ASP A 74 -18.07 17.18 0.26
C ASP A 74 -19.48 17.70 0.06
N ASP A 75 -20.10 17.24 -1.03
CA ASP A 75 -21.47 17.54 -1.40
C ASP A 75 -22.26 16.25 -1.50
N GLU A 76 -23.34 16.14 -0.71
CA GLU A 76 -24.15 14.92 -0.55
C GLU A 76 -24.82 14.48 -1.86
N LEU A 77 -25.11 15.41 -2.77
CA LEU A 77 -25.79 15.13 -4.05
C LEU A 77 -24.80 14.92 -5.19
N ILE A 78 -23.72 15.71 -5.21
CA ILE A 78 -22.78 15.74 -6.33
C ILE A 78 -21.68 14.67 -6.16
N ARG A 79 -21.25 14.37 -4.93
CA ARG A 79 -20.19 13.39 -4.67
C ARG A 79 -20.55 11.98 -5.20
N PRO A 80 -21.77 11.45 -4.99
CA PRO A 80 -22.16 10.16 -5.60
C PRO A 80 -22.06 10.17 -7.12
N ALA A 81 -22.39 11.28 -7.79
CA ALA A 81 -22.29 11.40 -9.24
C ALA A 81 -20.83 11.33 -9.73
N TYR A 82 -19.88 11.97 -9.01
CA TYR A 82 -18.45 11.83 -9.31
C TYR A 82 -17.97 10.39 -9.18
N TYR A 83 -18.30 9.72 -8.07
CA TYR A 83 -17.87 8.32 -7.86
C TYR A 83 -18.51 7.36 -8.86
N LYS A 84 -19.77 7.57 -9.22
CA LYS A 84 -20.43 6.75 -10.24
C LYS A 84 -19.85 6.98 -11.63
N LEU A 85 -19.48 8.21 -11.99
CA LEU A 85 -18.78 8.49 -13.25
C LEU A 85 -17.39 7.83 -13.28
N VAL A 86 -16.65 7.89 -12.17
CA VAL A 86 -15.34 7.25 -12.03
C VAL A 86 -15.46 5.73 -12.15
N GLU A 87 -16.42 5.11 -11.45
CA GLU A 87 -16.65 3.67 -11.52
C GLU A 87 -17.01 3.21 -12.94
N GLU A 88 -17.84 3.96 -13.65
CA GLU A 88 -18.23 3.63 -15.03
C GLU A 88 -17.05 3.78 -16.00
N CYS A 89 -16.20 4.80 -15.81
CA CYS A 89 -14.96 4.95 -16.58
C CYS A 89 -14.00 3.78 -16.33
N ILE A 90 -13.80 3.39 -15.07
CA ILE A 90 -12.93 2.26 -14.70
C ILE A 90 -13.47 0.96 -15.31
N THR A 91 -14.79 0.75 -15.28
CA THR A 91 -15.46 -0.41 -15.88
C THR A 91 -15.17 -0.49 -17.38
N GLN A 92 -15.29 0.64 -18.11
CA GLN A 92 -14.98 0.66 -19.55
C GLN A 92 -13.49 0.47 -19.87
N ILE A 93 -12.59 0.91 -18.99
CA ILE A 93 -11.14 0.75 -19.14
C ILE A 93 -10.74 -0.71 -18.89
N VAL A 94 -11.23 -1.30 -17.80
CA VAL A 94 -10.83 -2.63 -17.32
C VAL A 94 -11.56 -3.74 -18.07
N LEU A 95 -12.84 -3.56 -18.38
CA LEU A 95 -13.70 -4.57 -19.03
C LEU A 95 -13.91 -4.23 -20.53
N HIS A 96 -12.87 -3.75 -21.20
CA HIS A 96 -12.94 -3.30 -22.58
C HIS A 96 -13.44 -4.42 -23.52
N LYS A 97 -14.32 -4.05 -24.47
CA LYS A 97 -15.18 -4.92 -25.30
C LYS A 97 -14.49 -6.00 -26.14
N ASN A 98 -13.16 -6.04 -26.18
CA ASN A 98 -12.42 -6.93 -27.06
C ASN A 98 -11.66 -8.04 -26.31
N GLY A 99 -11.77 -8.12 -24.97
CA GLY A 99 -11.17 -9.20 -24.18
C GLY A 99 -9.63 -9.26 -24.19
N TYR A 100 -8.96 -8.20 -24.64
CA TYR A 100 -7.49 -8.04 -24.59
C TYR A 100 -7.11 -6.64 -24.11
N ASP A 101 -5.93 -6.53 -23.48
CA ASP A 101 -5.36 -5.26 -23.02
C ASP A 101 -5.28 -4.26 -24.19
N PRO A 102 -5.78 -3.01 -24.03
CA PRO A 102 -5.64 -1.99 -25.04
C PRO A 102 -4.17 -1.84 -25.48
N ASP A 103 -3.91 -1.74 -26.79
CA ASP A 103 -2.55 -1.45 -27.27
C ASP A 103 -2.22 0.02 -26.97
N PHE A 104 -1.55 0.27 -25.84
CA PHE A 104 -1.13 1.60 -25.41
C PHE A 104 0.02 2.19 -26.25
N ARG A 105 0.44 1.54 -27.34
CA ARG A 105 1.35 2.13 -28.33
C ARG A 105 0.62 3.19 -29.14
N ALA A 106 1.36 4.18 -29.64
CA ALA A 106 0.85 5.41 -30.29
C ALA A 106 -0.06 5.21 -31.54
N THR A 107 -0.40 3.97 -31.91
CA THR A 107 -1.10 3.61 -33.15
C THR A 107 -2.61 3.39 -33.00
N GLN A 108 -3.19 3.32 -31.80
CA GLN A 108 -4.66 3.32 -31.63
C GLN A 108 -5.09 4.22 -30.46
N ARG A 109 -6.00 5.16 -30.73
CA ARG A 109 -6.58 6.02 -29.69
C ARG A 109 -7.57 5.19 -28.87
N PHE A 110 -7.31 5.00 -27.58
CA PHE A 110 -8.31 4.51 -26.63
C PHE A 110 -9.36 5.61 -26.44
N ASN A 111 -10.54 5.45 -27.04
CA ASN A 111 -11.60 6.46 -27.02
C ASN A 111 -12.67 6.08 -25.99
N ILE A 112 -12.64 6.73 -24.83
CA ILE A 112 -13.71 6.65 -23.83
C ILE A 112 -14.71 7.75 -24.17
N ASP A 113 -15.93 7.39 -24.56
CA ASP A 113 -17.00 8.35 -24.77
C ASP A 113 -17.74 8.59 -23.45
N VAL A 114 -17.44 9.73 -22.82
CA VAL A 114 -17.95 10.08 -21.48
C VAL A 114 -19.34 10.75 -21.56
N GLN A 115 -19.75 11.22 -22.74
CA GLN A 115 -20.98 12.00 -22.89
C GLN A 115 -22.25 11.17 -22.57
N PRO A 116 -22.42 9.94 -23.09
CA PRO A 116 -23.56 9.10 -22.76
C PRO A 116 -23.62 8.72 -21.28
N LEU A 117 -22.44 8.63 -20.62
CA LEU A 117 -22.35 8.32 -19.18
C LEU A 117 -22.87 9.46 -18.33
N ILE A 118 -22.52 10.70 -18.68
CA ILE A 118 -22.99 11.91 -18.02
C ILE A 118 -24.50 12.04 -18.21
N ASP A 119 -25.00 11.83 -19.43
CA ASP A 119 -26.43 11.96 -19.74
C ASP A 119 -27.26 10.92 -18.96
N GLY A 120 -26.80 9.67 -18.88
CA GLY A 120 -27.44 8.62 -18.08
C GLY A 120 -27.43 8.89 -16.57
N LEU A 121 -26.35 9.49 -16.06
CA LEU A 121 -26.23 9.93 -14.66
C LEU A 121 -27.23 11.04 -14.31
N ILE A 122 -27.37 12.02 -15.20
CA ILE A 122 -28.31 13.13 -15.04
C ILE A 122 -29.76 12.63 -15.05
N GLU A 123 -30.10 11.74 -15.98
CA GLU A 123 -31.46 11.18 -16.09
C GLU A 123 -31.82 10.35 -14.85
N LYS A 124 -30.89 9.51 -14.37
CA LYS A 124 -31.10 8.72 -13.15
C LYS A 124 -31.24 9.60 -11.91
N SER A 125 -30.41 10.63 -11.77
CA SER A 125 -30.51 11.60 -10.67
C SER A 125 -31.85 12.34 -10.69
N ARG A 126 -32.34 12.71 -11.87
CA ARG A 126 -33.65 13.35 -12.03
C ARG A 126 -34.80 12.43 -11.64
N ALA A 127 -34.77 11.17 -12.06
CA ALA A 127 -35.80 10.18 -11.71
C ALA A 127 -35.86 9.90 -10.20
N GLU A 128 -34.70 9.85 -9.52
CA GLU A 128 -34.65 9.69 -8.06
C GLU A 128 -35.21 10.92 -7.31
N GLU A 129 -34.94 12.13 -7.82
CA GLU A 129 -35.48 13.37 -7.26
C GLU A 129 -37.00 13.46 -7.44
N GLU A 130 -37.52 13.12 -8.63
CA GLU A 130 -38.97 13.07 -8.89
C GLU A 130 -39.67 12.08 -7.95
N ARG A 131 -39.06 10.94 -7.65
CA ARG A 131 -39.58 9.96 -6.69
C ARG A 131 -39.59 10.50 -5.25
N ARG A 132 -38.54 11.19 -4.82
CA ARG A 132 -38.48 11.83 -3.48
C ARG A 132 -39.53 12.93 -3.33
N VAL A 133 -39.74 13.73 -4.37
CA VAL A 133 -40.77 14.78 -4.39
C VAL A 133 -42.16 14.15 -4.22
N GLU A 134 -42.45 13.04 -4.90
CA GLU A 134 -43.73 12.36 -4.76
C GLU A 134 -43.92 11.75 -3.36
N GLU A 135 -42.87 11.17 -2.77
CA GLU A 135 -42.92 10.68 -1.39
C GLU A 135 -43.16 11.80 -0.37
N LEU A 136 -42.51 12.95 -0.53
CA LEU A 136 -42.71 14.12 0.34
C LEU A 136 -44.11 14.71 0.18
N LYS A 137 -44.63 14.76 -1.05
CA LYS A 137 -45.99 15.22 -1.34
C LYS A 137 -47.03 14.29 -0.69
N SER A 138 -46.84 12.97 -0.80
CA SER A 138 -47.68 11.98 -0.12
C SER A 138 -47.68 12.17 1.41
N LYS A 139 -46.51 12.39 2.02
CA LYS A 139 -46.40 12.70 3.46
C LYS A 139 -47.09 14.00 3.85
N LEU A 140 -47.01 15.03 3.00
CA LEU A 140 -47.67 16.32 3.24
C LEU A 140 -49.20 16.18 3.18
N GLU A 141 -49.73 15.46 2.19
CA GLU A 141 -51.17 15.19 2.08
C GLU A 141 -51.70 14.41 3.30
N ALA A 142 -50.96 13.39 3.74
CA ALA A 142 -51.30 12.64 4.96
C ALA A 142 -51.31 13.52 6.22
N ALA A 143 -50.33 14.44 6.35
CA ALA A 143 -50.27 15.38 7.47
C ALA A 143 -51.43 16.39 7.47
N ILE A 144 -51.84 16.87 6.28
CA ILE A 144 -52.99 17.77 6.14
C ILE A 144 -54.29 17.06 6.53
N ALA A 145 -54.47 15.81 6.09
CA ALA A 145 -55.64 15.01 6.45
C ALA A 145 -55.72 14.78 7.96
N ALA A 146 -54.61 14.42 8.60
CA ALA A 146 -54.55 14.23 10.05
C ALA A 146 -54.88 15.51 10.83
N ARG A 147 -54.43 16.68 10.33
CA ARG A 147 -54.74 17.98 10.92
C ARG A 147 -56.22 18.33 10.80
N GLN A 148 -56.82 18.12 9.63
CA GLN A 148 -58.26 18.38 9.42
C GLN A 148 -59.13 17.49 10.31
N GLU A 149 -58.75 16.22 10.48
CA GLU A 149 -59.44 15.31 11.39
C GLU A 149 -59.33 15.77 12.86
N ALA A 150 -58.15 16.22 13.29
CA ALA A 150 -57.95 16.76 14.63
C ALA A 150 -58.76 18.04 14.87
N GLU A 151 -58.80 18.96 13.89
CA GLU A 151 -59.60 20.19 13.95
C GLU A 151 -61.11 19.89 14.02
N ALA A 152 -61.60 18.93 13.24
CA ALA A 152 -63.00 18.50 13.29
C ALA A 152 -63.37 17.88 14.65
N ARG A 153 -62.49 17.05 15.22
CA ARG A 153 -62.68 16.47 16.57
C ARG A 153 -62.69 17.55 17.66
N ALA A 154 -61.83 18.56 17.54
CA ALA A 154 -61.79 19.69 18.47
C ALA A 154 -63.07 20.54 18.39
N ALA A 155 -63.56 20.84 17.18
CA ALA A 155 -64.81 21.58 16.98
C ALA A 155 -66.02 20.84 17.58
N HIS A 156 -66.10 19.52 17.38
CA HIS A 156 -67.17 18.70 17.95
C HIS A 156 -67.11 18.66 19.50
N LEU A 157 -65.91 18.66 20.09
CA LEU A 157 -65.75 18.74 21.54
C LEU A 157 -66.16 20.12 22.09
N GLU A 158 -65.85 21.20 21.37
CA GLU A 158 -66.24 22.56 21.75
C GLU A 158 -67.76 22.77 21.70
N GLU A 159 -68.43 22.22 20.69
CA GLU A 159 -69.89 22.24 20.58
C GLU A 159 -70.56 21.48 21.73
N ARG A 160 -70.00 20.32 22.13
CA ARG A 160 -70.47 19.57 23.31
C ARG A 160 -70.26 20.32 24.62
N LEU A 161 -69.21 21.13 24.73
CA LEU A 161 -68.97 21.98 25.91
C LEU A 161 -69.94 23.17 25.96
N LYS A 162 -70.28 23.77 24.81
CA LYS A 162 -71.30 24.84 24.72
C LYS A 162 -72.73 24.34 25.00
N ALA A 163 -73.02 23.07 24.75
CA ALA A 163 -74.31 22.45 25.03
C ALA A 163 -74.50 22.02 26.50
N ALA A 164 -73.49 22.16 27.37
CA ALA A 164 -73.58 21.80 28.79
C ALA A 164 -74.12 22.97 29.64
N PRO A 165 -75.14 22.78 30.51
CA PRO A 165 -75.74 23.88 31.28
C PRO A 165 -74.84 24.33 32.44
N ALA A 166 -74.77 25.65 32.63
CA ALA A 166 -73.99 26.28 33.69
C ALA A 166 -74.73 26.24 35.04
N THR A 167 -74.19 25.49 36.00
CA THR A 167 -74.50 25.63 37.43
C THR A 167 -73.22 25.53 38.25
N GLY A 168 -72.77 26.64 38.85
CA GLY A 168 -71.88 26.65 40.02
C GLY A 168 -72.66 26.36 41.32
N PRO A 169 -72.10 26.53 42.55
CA PRO A 169 -70.89 27.27 42.89
C PRO A 169 -69.97 26.70 44.02
N ALA A 170 -68.80 27.32 44.17
CA ALA A 170 -67.99 27.64 45.37
C ALA A 170 -67.83 26.68 46.57
N GLY A 171 -66.55 26.41 46.92
CA GLY A 171 -66.11 26.17 48.31
C GLY A 171 -64.87 25.26 48.48
N VAL A 172 -64.00 25.62 49.44
CA VAL A 172 -63.02 24.76 50.17
C VAL A 172 -61.54 24.81 49.75
N THR A 173 -60.84 25.78 50.36
CA THR A 173 -59.59 25.73 51.16
C THR A 173 -58.37 24.88 50.77
N HIS A 174 -57.20 25.51 50.95
CA HIS A 174 -55.86 24.97 51.03
C HIS A 174 -55.77 23.76 52.00
N ASN A 175 -55.71 22.55 51.45
CA ASN A 175 -54.97 21.38 51.93
C ASN A 175 -55.44 20.17 51.12
N ASN A 176 -54.76 19.86 50.01
CA ASN A 176 -54.65 18.54 49.35
C ASN A 176 -54.21 18.65 47.87
N ILE A 177 -53.10 19.34 47.60
CA ILE A 177 -52.43 19.23 46.28
C ILE A 177 -51.85 17.81 46.07
N ALA A 178 -51.79 16.99 47.12
CA ALA A 178 -51.33 15.60 47.10
C ALA A 178 -52.41 14.55 46.73
N ALA A 179 -53.69 14.92 46.58
CA ALA A 179 -54.76 13.95 46.27
C ALA A 179 -55.13 13.86 44.78
N ILE A 180 -54.76 14.85 43.96
CA ILE A 180 -54.97 14.80 42.50
C ILE A 180 -53.76 14.16 41.78
N ALA A 181 -52.57 14.22 42.40
CA ALA A 181 -51.37 13.56 41.91
C ALA A 181 -51.31 12.04 42.20
N LYS A 182 -52.29 11.47 42.92
CA LYS A 182 -52.34 10.04 43.29
C LYS A 182 -53.35 9.20 42.48
N VAL A 183 -54.01 9.79 41.49
CA VAL A 183 -54.87 9.03 40.53
C VAL A 183 -54.10 8.64 39.26
N ILE A 184 -52.82 9.02 39.12
CA ILE A 184 -52.03 8.80 37.89
C ILE A 184 -50.89 7.79 38.09
N SER A 185 -50.94 6.92 39.10
CA SER A 185 -49.99 5.79 39.18
C SER A 185 -50.45 4.62 40.06
N SER A 186 -51.26 3.70 39.51
CA SER A 186 -51.05 2.24 39.60
C SER A 186 -51.99 1.47 38.65
N PRO A 187 -51.63 0.22 38.27
CA PRO A 187 -52.08 -0.43 37.04
C PRO A 187 -53.38 -1.25 37.22
N GLY A 188 -54.27 -1.19 36.24
CA GLY A 188 -55.48 -2.03 36.11
C GLY A 188 -55.44 -2.86 34.81
N PRO A 189 -56.17 -3.98 34.76
CA PRO A 189 -55.85 -5.16 33.93
C PRO A 189 -56.09 -4.95 32.43
N PRO A 190 -55.45 -5.76 31.56
CA PRO A 190 -55.61 -5.63 30.12
C PRO A 190 -57.01 -6.07 29.65
N PRO A 191 -57.60 -5.40 28.63
CA PRO A 191 -58.75 -5.92 27.89
C PRO A 191 -58.34 -7.04 26.88
N PRO A 192 -59.27 -7.91 26.45
CA PRO A 192 -58.99 -9.17 25.75
C PRO A 192 -58.59 -9.00 24.26
N PRO A 193 -57.99 -10.05 23.64
CA PRO A 193 -57.47 -9.99 22.26
C PRO A 193 -58.54 -10.23 21.18
N PRO A 194 -58.43 -9.64 19.98
CA PRO A 194 -58.97 -10.20 18.73
C PRO A 194 -58.03 -11.30 18.16
N PRO A 195 -58.53 -12.30 17.41
CA PRO A 195 -57.77 -13.49 17.06
C PRO A 195 -56.73 -13.24 15.96
N MET A 196 -55.60 -13.96 16.07
CA MET A 196 -54.49 -14.06 15.12
C MET A 196 -54.84 -15.04 13.97
N PRO A 197 -54.19 -14.90 12.80
CA PRO A 197 -53.26 -15.96 12.34
C PRO A 197 -51.80 -15.45 12.40
N GLY A 198 -50.88 -16.24 12.99
CA GLY A 198 -49.50 -15.85 13.36
C GLY A 198 -48.53 -15.56 12.20
N GLY A 199 -47.27 -15.18 12.43
CA GLY A 199 -46.48 -15.00 13.66
C GLY A 199 -45.07 -14.41 13.39
N ALA A 200 -44.25 -14.35 14.45
CA ALA A 200 -42.81 -14.03 14.58
C ALA A 200 -42.37 -12.56 14.86
N CYS A 201 -41.45 -12.41 15.84
CA CYS A 201 -41.15 -11.23 16.68
C CYS A 201 -39.74 -10.61 16.45
N ALA A 202 -39.53 -9.35 16.88
CA ALA A 202 -38.24 -8.77 17.35
C ALA A 202 -38.45 -7.52 18.27
N PRO A 203 -37.52 -7.16 19.21
CA PRO A 203 -37.74 -6.16 20.28
C PRO A 203 -37.10 -4.75 20.06
N PRO A 204 -37.45 -3.71 20.87
CA PRO A 204 -37.08 -2.29 20.64
C PRO A 204 -36.01 -1.68 21.60
N PRO A 205 -35.44 -0.49 21.27
CA PRO A 205 -34.41 0.22 22.06
C PRO A 205 -34.96 1.35 22.99
N PRO A 206 -34.15 1.87 23.96
CA PRO A 206 -34.58 2.85 24.98
C PRO A 206 -34.27 4.34 24.63
N PRO A 207 -34.90 5.31 25.34
CA PRO A 207 -34.86 6.75 25.01
C PRO A 207 -33.93 7.62 25.88
N LEU A 208 -33.58 8.80 25.34
CA LEU A 208 -32.79 9.89 25.93
C LEU A 208 -33.63 10.89 26.77
N PRO A 209 -33.06 11.56 27.79
CA PRO A 209 -33.72 12.67 28.48
C PRO A 209 -33.09 14.05 28.21
N MET A 210 -33.92 15.09 28.25
CA MET A 210 -33.55 16.51 28.37
C MET A 210 -33.68 16.98 29.83
N SER A 211 -32.84 17.92 30.29
CA SER A 211 -33.27 19.27 30.76
C SER A 211 -32.12 20.16 31.26
N ALA A 212 -32.20 21.44 30.87
CA ALA A 212 -31.90 22.71 31.56
C ALA A 212 -30.67 22.91 32.47
N GLY A 213 -29.95 24.02 32.22
CA GLY A 213 -29.18 24.74 33.22
C GLY A 213 -28.03 25.57 32.66
N GLY A 214 -28.22 26.89 32.49
CA GLY A 214 -27.14 27.81 32.17
C GLY A 214 -26.12 27.91 33.30
N GLY A 215 -24.84 27.70 32.97
CA GLY A 215 -23.68 27.91 33.84
C GLY A 215 -22.56 28.61 33.07
N PRO A 216 -21.64 29.33 33.75
CA PRO A 216 -20.58 30.11 33.11
C PRO A 216 -19.58 29.21 32.38
N PRO A 217 -18.82 29.74 31.39
CA PRO A 217 -17.89 28.93 30.60
C PRO A 217 -16.83 28.26 31.49
N PRO A 218 -16.32 27.09 31.10
CA PRO A 218 -15.41 26.30 31.94
C PRO A 218 -14.11 27.05 32.23
N PRO A 219 -13.53 26.89 33.44
CA PRO A 219 -12.25 27.50 33.79
C PRO A 219 -11.10 26.84 32.99
N PRO A 220 -10.03 27.59 32.68
CA PRO A 220 -8.85 27.04 32.02
C PRO A 220 -8.16 25.97 32.90
N PRO A 221 -7.47 24.98 32.30
CA PRO A 221 -6.77 23.93 33.03
C PRO A 221 -5.64 24.50 33.90
N PRO A 222 -5.36 23.89 35.08
CA PRO A 222 -4.37 24.37 36.03
C PRO A 222 -2.92 24.28 35.48
N PRO A 223 -2.03 25.19 35.89
CA PRO A 223 -0.63 25.18 35.47
C PRO A 223 0.13 24.06 36.18
N MET A 224 0.80 23.20 35.41
CA MET A 224 1.75 22.24 35.96
C MET A 224 3.07 22.97 36.31
N PRO A 225 3.65 22.79 37.52
CA PRO A 225 4.87 23.48 37.92
C PRO A 225 6.12 22.83 37.29
N GLY A 226 6.98 23.65 36.69
CA GLY A 226 8.43 23.42 36.63
C GLY A 226 8.98 22.64 35.41
N GLY A 227 9.38 23.37 34.37
CA GLY A 227 10.26 22.89 33.29
C GLY A 227 10.71 24.04 32.38
N PRO A 228 11.95 24.07 31.86
CA PRO A 228 12.58 25.28 31.34
C PRO A 228 12.02 25.77 29.99
N ARG A 229 11.98 27.11 29.83
CA ARG A 229 11.37 27.89 28.74
C ARG A 229 11.99 27.61 27.35
N GLY A 230 11.15 27.37 26.34
CA GLY A 230 11.51 27.41 24.91
C GLY A 230 11.23 28.79 24.26
N PRO A 231 11.84 29.10 23.10
CA PRO A 231 11.77 30.41 22.44
C PRO A 231 10.44 30.64 21.67
N PRO A 232 10.04 31.92 21.41
CA PRO A 232 8.73 32.27 20.87
C PRO A 232 8.57 32.02 19.34
N PRO A 233 7.31 31.87 18.85
CA PRO A 233 7.00 31.63 17.44
C PRO A 233 7.07 32.90 16.55
N PRO A 234 7.28 32.74 15.22
CA PRO A 234 7.40 33.84 14.26
C PRO A 234 6.06 34.44 13.78
N PRO A 235 6.03 35.71 13.33
CA PRO A 235 4.82 36.42 12.91
C PRO A 235 4.37 36.13 11.47
N MET A 236 3.06 36.27 11.21
CA MET A 236 2.42 36.10 9.90
C MET A 236 2.74 37.24 8.91
N PRO A 237 2.88 36.97 7.59
CA PRO A 237 3.19 37.98 6.58
C PRO A 237 1.94 38.73 6.08
N GLY A 238 1.93 40.06 6.18
CA GLY A 238 0.85 40.89 5.64
C GLY A 238 0.98 42.40 5.92
N MET A 239 2.01 43.05 5.39
CA MET A 239 2.10 44.51 5.14
C MET A 239 3.42 44.71 4.34
N GLY A 240 3.42 44.95 3.03
CA GLY A 240 3.14 46.25 2.41
C GLY A 240 4.45 46.94 2.01
N GLY A 241 4.92 46.71 0.78
CA GLY A 241 6.02 47.46 0.13
C GLY A 241 5.82 47.45 -1.40
N PRO A 242 6.15 48.54 -2.12
CA PRO A 242 5.71 48.75 -3.50
C PRO A 242 6.44 47.84 -4.50
N PRO A 243 5.79 47.43 -5.62
CA PRO A 243 6.37 46.49 -6.56
C PRO A 243 7.44 47.14 -7.48
N PRO A 244 8.49 46.40 -7.88
CA PRO A 244 9.43 46.83 -8.92
C PRO A 244 8.80 46.74 -10.33
N PRO A 245 9.31 47.52 -11.31
CA PRO A 245 8.67 47.76 -12.60
C PRO A 245 8.74 46.55 -13.55
N PRO A 246 7.81 46.44 -14.53
CA PRO A 246 7.73 45.29 -15.43
C PRO A 246 8.82 45.35 -16.52
N PRO A 247 9.48 44.24 -16.86
CA PRO A 247 10.36 44.19 -18.03
C PRO A 247 9.55 44.18 -19.32
N MET A 248 9.92 45.12 -20.19
CA MET A 248 9.39 45.37 -21.52
C MET A 248 9.57 44.16 -22.46
N MET A 249 8.51 43.85 -23.21
CA MET A 249 8.49 42.91 -24.32
C MET A 249 9.40 43.40 -25.47
N GLY A 250 10.30 42.56 -26.00
CA GLY A 250 11.13 42.95 -27.15
C GLY A 250 12.12 41.91 -27.66
N GLY A 251 11.66 41.07 -28.60
CA GLY A 251 12.44 40.54 -29.74
C GLY A 251 13.42 39.37 -29.50
N PRO A 252 13.48 38.39 -30.44
CA PRO A 252 14.49 37.33 -30.40
C PRO A 252 15.89 37.92 -30.70
N ARG A 253 16.87 37.60 -29.84
CA ARG A 253 18.28 37.97 -30.05
C ARG A 253 18.95 36.97 -31.00
N PRO A 254 19.84 37.41 -31.91
CA PRO A 254 20.49 36.53 -32.88
C PRO A 254 21.53 35.61 -32.21
N PRO A 255 21.85 34.44 -32.82
CA PRO A 255 22.82 33.51 -32.24
C PRO A 255 24.24 34.08 -32.29
N PRO A 256 25.09 33.83 -31.26
CA PRO A 256 26.45 34.35 -31.23
C PRO A 256 27.40 33.54 -32.16
N PRO A 257 28.50 34.16 -32.63
CA PRO A 257 29.43 33.56 -33.59
C PRO A 257 30.32 32.48 -32.94
N PRO A 258 30.87 31.54 -33.73
CA PRO A 258 31.72 30.48 -33.21
C PRO A 258 33.13 31.00 -32.94
N GLY A 259 33.61 30.83 -31.70
CA GLY A 259 35.04 30.89 -31.37
C GLY A 259 35.46 32.14 -30.60
N GLY A 260 35.64 31.97 -29.29
CA GLY A 260 36.20 32.98 -28.39
C GLY A 260 36.18 32.49 -26.95
N PHE A 261 37.14 31.64 -26.58
CA PHE A 261 37.32 31.19 -25.20
C PHE A 261 37.78 32.38 -24.33
N MET A 262 36.85 32.95 -23.55
CA MET A 262 37.23 33.73 -22.38
C MET A 262 37.48 32.78 -21.20
N PRO A 263 38.58 32.93 -20.44
CA PRO A 263 38.83 32.09 -19.27
C PRO A 263 37.79 32.40 -18.20
N ARG A 264 36.99 31.38 -17.86
CA ARG A 264 36.01 31.44 -16.77
C ARG A 264 36.77 31.63 -15.46
N MET A 265 36.59 32.78 -14.81
CA MET A 265 37.04 32.99 -13.41
C MET A 265 36.45 31.87 -12.53
N PRO A 266 37.22 31.27 -11.59
CA PRO A 266 36.69 30.23 -10.72
C PRO A 266 35.71 30.87 -9.75
N VAL A 267 34.45 30.43 -9.80
CA VAL A 267 33.49 30.70 -8.72
C VAL A 267 34.00 29.94 -7.48
N PRO A 268 34.15 30.57 -6.31
CA PRO A 268 34.49 29.84 -5.09
C PRO A 268 33.39 28.81 -4.81
N ASP A 269 33.76 27.53 -4.67
CA ASP A 269 32.85 26.48 -4.19
C ASP A 269 32.41 26.83 -2.77
N VAL A 270 31.29 27.53 -2.63
CA VAL A 270 30.67 27.77 -1.33
C VAL A 270 30.04 26.45 -0.89
N LEU A 271 30.73 25.74 0.00
CA LEU A 271 30.24 24.51 0.59
C LEU A 271 29.05 24.82 1.52
N PRO A 272 27.98 24.00 1.50
CA PRO A 272 26.77 24.26 2.26
C PRO A 272 26.99 24.04 3.77
N HIS A 273 26.13 24.65 4.59
CA HIS A 273 26.05 24.43 6.05
C HIS A 273 27.35 24.72 6.84
N GLY A 274 28.20 25.63 6.33
CA GLY A 274 29.44 26.02 7.02
C GLY A 274 30.58 24.98 6.91
N LEU A 275 30.45 24.00 6.02
CA LEU A 275 31.50 23.03 5.73
C LEU A 275 32.78 23.72 5.23
N LYS A 276 33.93 23.32 5.76
CA LYS A 276 35.24 23.77 5.29
C LYS A 276 35.81 22.80 4.26
N PRO A 277 36.60 23.29 3.27
CA PRO A 277 37.33 22.40 2.37
C PRO A 277 38.18 21.39 3.14
N LYS A 278 38.09 20.12 2.76
CA LYS A 278 38.83 19.02 3.38
C LYS A 278 40.33 19.18 3.12
N LYS A 279 41.17 18.81 4.10
CA LYS A 279 42.63 18.82 3.96
C LYS A 279 43.04 17.83 2.86
N LYS A 280 43.88 18.27 1.93
CA LYS A 280 44.51 17.39 0.94
C LYS A 280 45.67 16.66 1.61
N TRP A 281 45.75 15.35 1.42
CA TRP A 281 46.80 14.49 1.97
C TRP A 281 47.76 14.10 0.86
N GLU A 282 49.06 14.29 1.10
CA GLU A 282 50.13 13.76 0.25
C GLU A 282 50.55 12.41 0.82
N VAL A 283 50.62 11.37 -0.02
CA VAL A 283 50.95 10.02 0.42
C VAL A 283 52.10 9.46 -0.41
N GLU A 284 53.10 8.91 0.28
CA GLU A 284 54.26 8.27 -0.34
C GLU A 284 53.89 6.86 -0.84
N GLY A 285 53.52 6.77 -2.12
CA GLY A 285 53.26 5.50 -2.83
C GLY A 285 51.78 5.12 -2.96
N PRO A 286 51.47 4.07 -3.75
CA PRO A 286 50.09 3.67 -4.04
C PRO A 286 49.46 2.92 -2.87
N LEU A 287 48.42 3.49 -2.25
CA LEU A 287 47.58 2.78 -1.27
C LEU A 287 46.38 2.11 -1.94
N LYS A 288 45.93 0.99 -1.35
CA LYS A 288 44.63 0.40 -1.68
C LYS A 288 43.51 1.42 -1.41
N ARG A 289 42.60 1.60 -2.37
CA ARG A 289 41.52 2.60 -2.29
C ARG A 289 40.32 2.07 -1.52
N ALA A 290 39.67 2.93 -0.74
CA ALA A 290 38.35 2.67 -0.18
C ALA A 290 37.28 2.96 -1.26
N ASN A 291 36.53 1.93 -1.68
CA ASN A 291 35.53 2.03 -2.75
C ASN A 291 34.16 2.50 -2.24
N TRP A 292 34.11 3.62 -1.51
CA TRP A 292 32.85 4.17 -1.01
C TRP A 292 32.08 4.95 -2.10
N LYS A 293 30.77 5.11 -1.88
CA LYS A 293 29.93 6.02 -2.68
C LYS A 293 29.92 7.40 -2.01
N THR A 294 30.54 8.38 -2.65
CA THR A 294 30.69 9.74 -2.10
C THR A 294 29.35 10.47 -2.00
N ILE A 295 29.03 11.02 -0.83
CA ILE A 295 27.89 11.92 -0.64
C ILE A 295 28.29 13.32 -1.12
N VAL A 296 27.53 13.87 -2.07
CA VAL A 296 27.74 15.23 -2.56
C VAL A 296 27.31 16.22 -1.45
N PRO A 297 28.16 17.20 -1.07
CA PRO A 297 27.84 18.14 0.02
C PRO A 297 26.49 18.85 -0.14
N GLN A 298 26.08 19.16 -1.37
CA GLN A 298 24.80 19.83 -1.69
C GLN A 298 23.55 18.97 -1.45
N LYS A 299 23.71 17.64 -1.32
CA LYS A 299 22.61 16.70 -1.05
C LYS A 299 22.52 16.34 0.44
N MET A 300 23.34 16.95 1.28
CA MET A 300 23.45 16.65 2.69
C MET A 300 22.57 17.60 3.51
N SER A 301 21.79 17.05 4.44
CA SER A 301 20.98 17.85 5.37
C SER A 301 21.87 18.59 6.39
N GLU A 302 21.45 19.77 6.84
CA GLU A 302 22.13 20.56 7.88
C GLU A 302 22.29 19.79 9.21
N LYS A 303 21.33 18.89 9.53
CA LYS A 303 21.38 18.05 10.73
C LYS A 303 22.21 16.79 10.56
N ALA A 304 22.73 16.52 9.36
CA ALA A 304 23.51 15.32 9.10
C ALA A 304 24.77 15.32 9.95
N PHE A 305 25.07 14.15 10.53
CA PHE A 305 26.25 13.93 11.37
C PHE A 305 27.54 14.50 10.74
N TRP A 306 27.73 14.25 9.44
CA TRP A 306 28.90 14.64 8.66
C TRP A 306 29.20 16.15 8.63
N VAL A 307 28.20 17.01 8.85
CA VAL A 307 28.38 18.48 8.91
C VAL A 307 29.29 18.89 10.08
N LYS A 308 29.28 18.11 11.17
CA LYS A 308 30.04 18.40 12.40
C LYS A 308 31.40 17.69 12.47
N VAL A 309 31.72 16.83 11.50
CA VAL A 309 32.91 15.96 11.56
C VAL A 309 34.17 16.69 11.05
N GLN A 310 35.22 16.67 11.87
CA GLN A 310 36.56 17.20 11.58
C GLN A 310 37.58 16.07 11.74
N GLU A 311 37.77 15.27 10.70
CA GLU A 311 38.64 14.08 10.69
C GLU A 311 40.13 14.42 10.81
N ASP A 312 40.53 15.62 10.41
CA ASP A 312 41.89 16.12 10.50
C ASP A 312 42.40 16.18 11.95
N LYS A 313 41.51 16.35 12.93
CA LYS A 313 41.83 16.30 14.37
C LYS A 313 42.20 14.90 14.87
N LEU A 314 41.77 13.86 14.15
CA LEU A 314 42.05 12.47 14.50
C LEU A 314 43.31 11.95 13.79
N ALA A 315 43.90 12.73 12.90
CA ALA A 315 45.09 12.34 12.16
C ALA A 315 46.33 12.42 13.05
N SER A 316 46.96 11.27 13.30
CA SER A 316 48.28 11.19 13.93
C SER A 316 49.28 10.50 12.98
N PRO A 317 50.58 10.85 13.04
CA PRO A 317 51.61 10.26 12.17
C PRO A 317 51.69 8.73 12.28
N ASP A 318 51.47 8.20 13.47
CA ASP A 318 51.40 6.78 13.80
C ASP A 318 50.21 6.08 13.11
N ILE A 319 49.01 6.69 13.12
CA ILE A 319 47.84 6.15 12.41
C ILE A 319 48.08 6.14 10.90
N LEU A 320 48.55 7.26 10.33
CA LEU A 320 48.72 7.40 8.88
C LEU A 320 49.87 6.55 8.34
N THR A 321 50.99 6.48 9.06
CA THR A 321 52.15 5.65 8.69
C THR A 321 51.83 4.17 8.85
N GLY A 322 51.14 3.78 9.94
CA GLY A 322 50.69 2.41 10.15
C GLY A 322 49.72 1.95 9.06
N LEU A 323 48.82 2.84 8.61
CA LEU A 323 47.92 2.59 7.49
C LEU A 323 48.68 2.43 6.16
N ALA A 324 49.61 3.35 5.85
CA ALA A 324 50.43 3.26 4.64
C ALA A 324 51.27 1.97 4.60
N LEU A 325 51.86 1.57 5.74
CA LEU A 325 52.64 0.34 5.82
C LEU A 325 51.80 -0.92 5.55
N LYS A 326 50.62 -1.02 6.18
CA LYS A 326 49.76 -2.21 6.10
C LYS A 326 48.97 -2.31 4.79
N PHE A 327 48.65 -1.18 4.16
CA PHE A 327 47.74 -1.10 3.00
C PHE A 327 48.38 -0.50 1.74
N SER A 328 49.71 -0.31 1.73
CA SER A 328 50.44 -0.04 0.49
C SER A 328 50.32 -1.22 -0.48
N SER A 329 50.21 -0.90 -1.75
CA SER A 329 50.31 -1.89 -2.83
C SER A 329 51.78 -1.99 -3.22
N LYS A 330 52.34 -3.20 -3.24
CA LYS A 330 53.72 -3.41 -3.75
C LYS A 330 53.80 -2.81 -5.16
N PRO A 331 54.80 -1.99 -5.49
CA PRO A 331 55.00 -1.57 -6.87
C PRO A 331 55.20 -2.83 -7.71
N VAL A 332 54.48 -2.92 -8.83
CA VAL A 332 54.67 -4.01 -9.79
C VAL A 332 56.12 -3.92 -10.25
N ALA A 333 56.94 -4.91 -9.87
CA ALA A 333 58.30 -5.02 -10.37
C ALA A 333 58.23 -5.07 -11.90
N LYS A 334 58.74 -4.03 -12.57
CA LYS A 334 59.08 -4.11 -13.99
C LYS A 334 60.14 -5.20 -14.10
N LYS A 335 59.73 -6.39 -14.55
CA LYS A 335 60.70 -7.40 -15.00
C LYS A 335 61.37 -6.82 -16.24
N SER A 336 62.67 -6.63 -16.11
CA SER A 336 63.63 -6.40 -17.17
C SER A 336 63.48 -7.45 -18.27
N GLU A 337 63.50 -6.98 -19.51
CA GLU A 337 63.86 -7.80 -20.66
C GLU A 337 65.25 -8.41 -20.43
N ASP A 338 65.36 -9.73 -20.54
CA ASP A 338 66.33 -10.38 -21.41
C ASP A 338 66.12 -11.92 -21.44
N ALA A 339 66.08 -12.45 -22.68
CA ALA A 339 66.20 -13.82 -23.22
C ALA A 339 65.99 -15.05 -22.28
N VAL A 340 65.34 -16.15 -22.67
CA VAL A 340 65.64 -17.04 -23.81
C VAL A 340 64.41 -17.94 -24.09
N ASP A 341 64.20 -18.22 -25.39
CA ASP A 341 63.34 -19.23 -26.02
C ASP A 341 62.75 -20.34 -25.14
N LYS A 342 61.43 -20.32 -24.99
CA LYS A 342 60.62 -21.54 -25.05
C LYS A 342 59.40 -21.30 -25.93
N VAL A 343 59.46 -21.93 -27.10
CA VAL A 343 58.37 -22.11 -28.05
C VAL A 343 57.20 -22.79 -27.34
N HIS A 344 56.29 -21.98 -26.81
CA HIS A 344 54.89 -22.35 -26.69
C HIS A 344 54.14 -21.59 -27.77
N THR A 345 53.47 -22.35 -28.62
CA THR A 345 52.53 -21.90 -29.64
C THR A 345 51.67 -20.74 -29.14
N LEU A 346 52.04 -19.52 -29.53
CA LEU A 346 51.24 -18.32 -29.33
C LEU A 346 49.97 -18.48 -30.16
N LYS A 347 48.89 -18.98 -29.53
CA LYS A 347 47.55 -18.65 -29.99
C LYS A 347 47.52 -17.11 -30.01
N LYS A 348 47.46 -16.51 -31.21
CA LYS A 348 47.17 -15.09 -31.40
C LYS A 348 46.03 -14.72 -30.45
N VAL A 349 46.31 -13.93 -29.42
CA VAL A 349 45.26 -13.38 -28.56
C VAL A 349 44.47 -12.44 -29.46
N LYS A 350 43.24 -12.84 -29.80
CA LYS A 350 42.37 -12.02 -30.64
C LYS A 350 41.95 -10.80 -29.83
N ASP A 351 42.06 -9.62 -30.41
CA ASP A 351 41.63 -8.38 -29.76
C ASP A 351 40.11 -8.33 -29.65
N LEU A 352 39.60 -7.80 -28.54
CA LEU A 352 38.17 -7.57 -28.33
C LEU A 352 37.67 -6.50 -29.30
N LYS A 353 36.56 -6.76 -29.99
CA LYS A 353 35.97 -5.85 -30.98
C LYS A 353 34.78 -5.06 -30.42
N VAL A 354 33.99 -5.65 -29.52
CA VAL A 354 32.78 -5.01 -28.95
C VAL A 354 32.74 -5.08 -27.44
N LEU A 355 33.06 -6.23 -26.85
CA LEU A 355 32.94 -6.42 -25.41
C LEU A 355 34.09 -5.72 -24.69
N ASP A 356 33.81 -5.21 -23.50
CA ASP A 356 34.89 -4.78 -22.60
C ASP A 356 35.59 -6.00 -21.97
N SER A 357 36.79 -5.75 -21.43
CA SER A 357 37.62 -6.80 -20.80
C SER A 357 36.89 -7.55 -19.69
N LYS A 358 36.00 -6.87 -18.94
CA LYS A 358 35.29 -7.47 -17.81
C LYS A 358 34.15 -8.38 -18.28
N ALA A 359 33.34 -7.94 -19.24
CA ALA A 359 32.26 -8.72 -19.83
C ALA A 359 32.82 -9.95 -20.55
N ALA A 360 33.90 -9.78 -21.32
CA ALA A 360 34.59 -10.88 -21.97
C ALA A 360 35.16 -11.89 -20.96
N GLN A 361 35.75 -11.42 -19.86
CA GLN A 361 36.25 -12.28 -18.79
C GLN A 361 35.13 -13.03 -18.07
N ASN A 362 34.02 -12.36 -17.72
CA ASN A 362 32.86 -12.98 -17.08
C ASN A 362 32.27 -14.10 -17.94
N LEU A 363 32.07 -13.85 -19.24
CA LEU A 363 31.63 -14.88 -20.17
C LEU A 363 32.65 -16.01 -20.30
N SER A 364 33.94 -15.70 -20.35
CA SER A 364 35.00 -16.72 -20.41
C SER A 364 35.01 -17.61 -19.17
N ILE A 365 34.70 -17.07 -17.98
CA ILE A 365 34.58 -17.85 -16.74
C ILE A 365 33.40 -18.81 -16.82
N LEU A 366 32.23 -18.34 -17.26
CA LEU A 366 31.04 -19.17 -17.44
C LEU A 366 31.26 -20.28 -18.47
N LEU A 367 31.83 -19.92 -19.62
CA LEU A 367 32.13 -20.86 -20.70
C LEU A 367 33.23 -21.84 -20.31
N GLY A 368 34.24 -21.41 -19.55
CA GLY A 368 35.33 -22.28 -19.08
C GLY A 368 34.95 -23.19 -17.90
N GLY A 369 33.83 -22.91 -17.23
CA GLY A 369 33.29 -23.69 -16.13
C GLY A 369 32.18 -24.65 -16.58
N SER A 370 30.94 -24.34 -16.17
CA SER A 370 29.77 -25.21 -16.35
C SER A 370 29.41 -25.52 -17.81
N LEU A 371 29.85 -24.69 -18.76
CA LEU A 371 29.51 -24.83 -20.19
C LEU A 371 30.69 -25.30 -21.07
N LYS A 372 31.83 -25.70 -20.47
CA LYS A 372 33.10 -25.96 -21.17
C LYS A 372 33.04 -27.00 -22.27
N HIS A 373 32.21 -28.02 -22.10
CA HIS A 373 32.14 -29.15 -23.03
C HIS A 373 31.02 -29.00 -24.07
N MET A 374 30.39 -27.83 -24.16
CA MET A 374 29.28 -27.58 -25.07
C MET A 374 29.65 -26.60 -26.16
N SER A 375 29.20 -26.89 -27.38
CA SER A 375 29.28 -25.92 -28.47
C SER A 375 28.29 -24.78 -28.23
N TYR A 376 28.65 -23.58 -28.69
CA TYR A 376 27.79 -22.40 -28.53
C TYR A 376 26.43 -22.58 -29.22
N GLU A 377 26.40 -23.27 -30.36
CA GLU A 377 25.17 -23.66 -31.06
C GLU A 377 24.30 -24.64 -30.24
N HIS A 378 24.93 -25.57 -29.52
CA HIS A 378 24.20 -26.47 -28.63
C HIS A 378 23.60 -25.69 -27.46
N ILE A 379 24.36 -24.80 -26.82
CA ILE A 379 23.85 -23.94 -25.73
C ILE A 379 22.67 -23.08 -26.22
N ARG A 380 22.79 -22.47 -27.40
CA ARG A 380 21.69 -21.75 -28.05
C ARG A 380 20.46 -22.63 -28.22
N THR A 381 20.64 -23.86 -28.69
CA THR A 381 19.55 -24.83 -28.84
C THR A 381 18.92 -25.18 -27.49
N CYS A 382 19.71 -25.39 -26.44
CA CYS A 382 19.20 -25.66 -25.09
C CYS A 382 18.38 -24.47 -24.55
N ILE A 383 18.82 -23.23 -24.80
CA ILE A 383 18.06 -22.01 -24.43
C ILE A 383 16.72 -21.96 -25.17
N LEU A 384 16.72 -22.25 -26.48
CA LEU A 384 15.48 -22.24 -27.28
C LEU A 384 14.51 -23.37 -26.91
N ARG A 385 15.04 -24.55 -26.58
CA ARG A 385 14.27 -25.73 -26.15
C ARG A 385 13.92 -25.73 -24.67
N CYS A 386 14.42 -24.76 -23.90
CA CYS A 386 14.18 -24.65 -22.46
C CYS A 386 14.64 -25.91 -21.69
N ASP A 387 15.78 -26.47 -22.11
CA ASP A 387 16.34 -27.72 -21.56
C ASP A 387 17.09 -27.46 -20.25
N THR A 388 16.47 -27.82 -19.12
CA THR A 388 17.02 -27.60 -17.77
C THR A 388 17.82 -28.77 -17.23
N THR A 389 18.01 -29.83 -18.01
CA THR A 389 19.07 -30.82 -17.71
C THR A 389 20.45 -30.21 -17.88
N VAL A 390 20.57 -29.26 -18.80
CA VAL A 390 21.79 -28.52 -19.11
C VAL A 390 21.78 -27.13 -18.46
N LEU A 391 20.66 -26.42 -18.56
CA LEU A 391 20.47 -25.08 -17.98
C LEU A 391 19.99 -25.20 -16.54
N THR A 392 20.88 -25.62 -15.63
CA THR A 392 20.58 -25.67 -14.20
C THR A 392 20.37 -24.25 -13.62
N ALA A 393 19.73 -24.15 -12.45
CA ALA A 393 19.48 -22.88 -11.78
C ALA A 393 20.73 -21.98 -11.69
N ASN A 394 21.86 -22.54 -11.22
CA ASN A 394 23.14 -21.83 -11.15
C ASN A 394 23.65 -21.37 -12.53
N VAL A 395 23.51 -22.20 -13.57
CA VAL A 395 23.91 -21.82 -14.94
C VAL A 395 23.05 -20.68 -15.46
N LEU A 396 21.74 -20.71 -15.21
CA LEU A 396 20.80 -19.67 -15.60
C LEU A 396 21.11 -18.34 -14.88
N ASP A 397 21.41 -18.38 -13.58
CA ASP A 397 21.77 -17.20 -12.80
C ASP A 397 23.08 -16.57 -13.31
N LEU A 398 24.10 -17.39 -13.58
CA LEU A 398 25.36 -16.93 -14.16
C LEU A 398 25.17 -16.38 -15.59
N LEU A 399 24.33 -17.00 -16.41
CA LEU A 399 23.98 -16.48 -17.74
C LEU A 399 23.32 -15.10 -17.63
N ILE A 400 22.35 -14.93 -16.72
CA ILE A 400 21.67 -13.65 -16.50
C ILE A 400 22.64 -12.59 -15.98
N GLN A 401 23.55 -12.96 -15.08
CA GLN A 401 24.52 -12.05 -14.47
C GLN A 401 25.63 -11.62 -15.44
N TYR A 402 26.12 -12.53 -16.28
CA TYR A 402 27.30 -12.31 -17.12
C TYR A 402 26.99 -11.98 -18.57
N LEU A 403 25.73 -12.09 -19.01
CA LEU A 403 25.34 -11.65 -20.35
C LEU A 403 25.57 -10.14 -20.52
N PRO A 404 26.21 -9.72 -21.63
CA PRO A 404 26.34 -8.31 -21.97
C PRO A 404 24.98 -7.63 -22.14
N PRO A 405 24.92 -6.30 -21.97
CA PRO A 405 23.76 -5.50 -22.31
C PRO A 405 23.24 -5.74 -23.73
N ALA A 406 21.94 -5.57 -23.94
CA ALA A 406 21.27 -5.87 -25.21
C ALA A 406 21.82 -5.06 -26.41
N ASP A 407 22.33 -3.84 -26.17
CA ASP A 407 22.96 -3.02 -27.21
C ASP A 407 24.30 -3.60 -27.67
N GLN A 408 25.09 -4.20 -26.76
CA GLN A 408 26.34 -4.88 -27.11
C GLN A 408 26.08 -6.19 -27.85
N LEU A 409 25.07 -6.96 -27.41
CA LEU A 409 24.64 -8.17 -28.12
C LEU A 409 24.16 -7.84 -29.54
N LYS A 410 23.39 -6.76 -29.71
CA LYS A 410 22.91 -6.33 -31.02
C LYS A 410 24.07 -5.90 -31.94
N LYS A 411 25.05 -5.14 -31.42
CA LYS A 411 26.26 -4.76 -32.17
C LYS A 411 27.05 -5.99 -32.61
N LEU A 412 27.17 -7.02 -31.74
CA LEU A 412 27.81 -8.28 -32.09
C LEU A 412 27.05 -9.07 -33.16
N ALA A 413 25.71 -9.07 -33.13
CA ALA A 413 24.89 -9.71 -34.15
C ALA A 413 24.95 -9.00 -35.51
N GLU A 414 25.15 -7.68 -35.53
CA GLU A 414 25.25 -6.86 -36.74
C GLU A 414 26.65 -6.91 -37.39
N LEU A 415 27.68 -7.27 -36.62
CA LEU A 415 29.02 -7.49 -37.13
C LEU A 415 29.04 -8.75 -38.00
N LYS A 416 28.94 -8.57 -39.32
CA LYS A 416 29.21 -9.59 -40.33
C LYS A 416 30.70 -9.92 -40.42
N VAL A 417 31.33 -10.18 -39.28
CA VAL A 417 32.74 -10.54 -39.13
C VAL A 417 32.84 -12.05 -39.04
N ASN A 418 33.84 -12.65 -39.67
CA ASN A 418 34.09 -14.09 -39.55
C ASN A 418 34.26 -14.47 -38.06
N SER A 419 33.53 -15.49 -37.59
CA SER A 419 33.58 -15.97 -36.20
C SER A 419 35.02 -16.31 -35.75
N GLU A 420 35.90 -16.62 -36.70
CA GLU A 420 37.32 -16.88 -36.48
C GLU A 420 38.14 -15.66 -36.05
N GLU A 421 37.64 -14.43 -36.20
CA GLU A 421 38.33 -13.21 -35.76
C GLU A 421 37.87 -12.71 -34.38
N LEU A 422 36.82 -13.30 -33.82
CA LEU A 422 36.25 -12.94 -32.52
C LEU A 422 36.85 -13.80 -31.40
N THR A 423 36.90 -13.25 -30.19
CA THR A 423 37.24 -14.01 -28.96
C THR A 423 36.16 -15.05 -28.64
N GLU A 424 36.47 -16.08 -27.83
CA GLU A 424 35.49 -17.11 -27.43
C GLU A 424 34.24 -16.51 -26.77
N ALA A 425 34.42 -15.48 -25.93
CA ALA A 425 33.32 -14.75 -25.31
C ALA A 425 32.43 -14.02 -26.33
N GLU A 426 33.03 -13.37 -27.33
CA GLU A 426 32.29 -12.65 -28.38
C GLU A 426 31.61 -13.61 -29.36
N GLN A 427 32.22 -14.77 -29.67
CA GLN A 427 31.59 -15.81 -30.47
C GLN A 427 30.34 -16.36 -29.78
N PHE A 428 30.42 -16.65 -28.48
CA PHE A 428 29.26 -17.08 -27.71
C PHE A 428 28.18 -15.99 -27.68
N ALA A 429 28.56 -14.76 -27.35
CA ALA A 429 27.63 -13.63 -27.30
C ALA A 429 26.93 -13.37 -28.64
N ALA A 430 27.66 -13.46 -29.77
CA ALA A 430 27.08 -13.34 -31.10
C ALA A 430 26.13 -14.51 -31.43
N THR A 431 26.46 -15.74 -31.02
CA THR A 431 25.63 -16.92 -31.24
C THR A 431 24.29 -16.82 -30.53
N VAL A 432 24.25 -16.30 -29.30
CA VAL A 432 22.99 -16.17 -28.53
C VAL A 432 22.25 -14.85 -28.79
N ALA A 433 22.89 -13.86 -29.42
CA ALA A 433 22.31 -12.53 -29.63
C ALA A 433 21.07 -12.50 -30.54
N ASP A 434 20.93 -13.48 -31.43
CA ASP A 434 19.78 -13.60 -32.33
C ASP A 434 18.52 -14.15 -31.64
N ILE A 435 18.66 -14.69 -30.42
CA ILE A 435 17.55 -15.23 -29.63
C ILE A 435 16.63 -14.08 -29.23
N LYS A 436 15.43 -14.08 -29.81
CA LYS A 436 14.37 -13.13 -29.46
C LYS A 436 14.05 -13.22 -27.97
N ARG A 437 14.09 -12.06 -27.31
CA ARG A 437 13.81 -11.91 -25.87
C ARG A 437 14.69 -12.81 -25.00
N LEU A 438 15.98 -12.92 -25.31
CA LEU A 438 16.95 -13.74 -24.57
C LEU A 438 16.88 -13.56 -23.05
N VAL A 439 17.06 -12.33 -22.55
CA VAL A 439 17.09 -12.07 -21.09
C VAL A 439 15.74 -12.41 -20.42
N PRO A 440 14.58 -11.97 -20.94
CA PRO A 440 13.29 -12.43 -20.42
C PRO A 440 13.15 -13.96 -20.40
N ARG A 441 13.55 -14.65 -21.46
CA ARG A 441 13.48 -16.12 -21.55
C ARG A 441 14.33 -16.79 -20.46
N LEU A 442 15.56 -16.33 -20.27
CA LEU A 442 16.45 -16.86 -19.24
C LEU A 442 15.89 -16.62 -17.84
N ARG A 443 15.32 -15.44 -17.57
CA ARG A 443 14.66 -15.14 -16.29
C ARG A 443 13.45 -16.02 -16.04
N SER A 444 12.63 -16.30 -17.06
CA SER A 444 11.49 -17.22 -16.93
C SER A 444 11.95 -18.66 -16.63
N LEU A 445 13.06 -19.10 -17.23
CA LEU A 445 13.64 -20.41 -16.92
C LEU A 445 14.24 -20.46 -15.52
N ALA A 446 14.98 -19.43 -15.11
CA ALA A 446 15.55 -19.33 -13.77
C ALA A 446 14.43 -19.38 -12.73
N PHE A 447 13.34 -18.62 -12.94
CA PHE A 447 12.17 -18.66 -12.08
C PHE A 447 11.56 -20.05 -12.01
N ARG A 448 11.39 -20.75 -13.14
CA ARG A 448 10.86 -22.12 -13.15
C ARG A 448 11.69 -23.06 -12.29
N GLU A 449 13.02 -23.01 -12.40
CA GLU A 449 13.90 -23.92 -11.66
C GLU A 449 13.93 -23.59 -10.16
N HIS A 450 13.90 -22.30 -9.80
CA HIS A 450 13.87 -21.86 -8.39
C HIS A 450 12.48 -21.99 -7.74
N TYR A 451 11.41 -22.11 -8.53
CA TYR A 451 10.03 -22.05 -8.03
C TYR A 451 9.73 -23.09 -6.93
N ALA A 452 10.18 -24.34 -7.13
CA ALA A 452 9.91 -25.39 -6.15
C ALA A 452 10.59 -25.12 -4.80
N GLU A 453 11.82 -24.60 -4.83
CA GLU A 453 12.57 -24.23 -3.63
C GLU A 453 11.91 -23.05 -2.92
N ILE A 454 11.57 -21.98 -3.66
CA ILE A 454 10.86 -20.81 -3.11
C ILE A 454 9.55 -21.22 -2.43
N ILE A 455 8.74 -22.07 -3.07
CA ILE A 455 7.50 -22.56 -2.46
C ILE A 455 7.77 -23.41 -1.22
N SER A 456 8.80 -24.26 -1.25
CA SER A 456 9.16 -25.10 -0.11
C SER A 456 9.67 -24.31 1.10
N GLU A 457 10.30 -23.16 0.87
CA GLU A 457 10.78 -22.25 1.91
C GLU A 457 9.64 -21.40 2.49
N VAL A 458 8.77 -20.83 1.64
CA VAL A 458 7.76 -19.86 2.08
C VAL A 458 6.50 -20.54 2.64
N LYS A 459 6.09 -21.68 2.09
CA LYS A 459 4.83 -22.34 2.47
C LYS A 459 4.76 -22.75 3.95
N PRO A 460 5.80 -23.33 4.57
CA PRO A 460 5.77 -23.71 5.98
C PRO A 460 5.50 -22.53 6.92
N ASP A 461 6.08 -21.36 6.62
CA ASP A 461 5.92 -20.15 7.43
C ASP A 461 4.48 -19.61 7.34
N ILE A 462 3.90 -19.59 6.14
CA ILE A 462 2.49 -19.20 5.94
C ILE A 462 1.56 -20.17 6.65
N VAL A 463 1.81 -21.47 6.52
CA VAL A 463 0.98 -22.50 7.18
C VAL A 463 1.08 -22.39 8.69
N SER A 464 2.29 -22.24 9.24
CA SER A 464 2.51 -22.12 10.68
C SER A 464 1.90 -20.84 11.24
N GLY A 465 2.10 -19.70 10.56
CA GLY A 465 1.51 -18.42 10.97
C GLY A 465 -0.02 -18.42 10.90
N THR A 466 -0.59 -19.01 9.85
CA THR A 466 -2.06 -19.14 9.71
C THR A 466 -2.62 -20.07 10.78
N ALA A 467 -1.99 -21.23 11.01
CA ALA A 467 -2.40 -22.17 12.04
C ALA A 467 -2.32 -21.54 13.43
N ALA A 468 -1.21 -20.87 13.78
CA ALA A 468 -1.04 -20.19 15.06
C ALA A 468 -2.12 -19.11 15.28
N CYS A 469 -2.46 -18.33 14.25
CA CYS A 469 -3.53 -17.33 14.36
C CYS A 469 -4.89 -17.96 14.63
N GLU A 470 -5.22 -19.05 13.93
CA GLU A 470 -6.51 -19.72 14.10
C GLU A 470 -6.59 -20.44 15.45
N GLU A 471 -5.53 -21.15 15.84
CA GLU A 471 -5.39 -21.84 17.12
C GLU A 471 -5.62 -20.88 18.30
N VAL A 472 -4.97 -19.71 18.29
CA VAL A 472 -5.16 -18.67 19.33
C VAL A 472 -6.59 -18.17 19.37
N LYS A 473 -7.22 -17.98 18.20
CA LYS A 473 -8.61 -17.48 18.09
C LYS A 473 -9.63 -18.54 18.53
N SER A 474 -9.37 -19.82 18.28
CA SER A 474 -10.30 -20.91 18.54
C SER A 474 -10.12 -21.61 19.89
N SER A 475 -8.99 -21.40 20.57
CA SER A 475 -8.72 -22.08 21.85
C SER A 475 -9.66 -21.61 22.96
N GLU A 476 -10.63 -22.47 23.30
CA GLU A 476 -11.55 -22.24 24.41
C GLU A 476 -10.82 -22.26 25.76
N LYS A 477 -9.78 -23.10 25.90
CA LYS A 477 -8.97 -23.14 27.12
C LYS A 477 -8.21 -21.84 27.33
N PHE A 478 -7.59 -21.29 26.29
CA PHE A 478 -6.91 -20.00 26.39
C PHE A 478 -7.90 -18.85 26.69
N ALA A 479 -9.07 -18.86 26.04
CA ALA A 479 -10.14 -17.90 26.35
C ALA A 479 -10.55 -17.95 27.83
N LYS A 480 -10.64 -19.15 28.43
CA LYS A 480 -10.92 -19.31 29.85
C LYS A 480 -9.86 -18.69 30.77
N ILE A 481 -8.57 -18.78 30.39
CA ILE A 481 -7.48 -18.12 31.12
C ILE A 481 -7.65 -16.60 31.08
N LEU A 482 -8.00 -16.04 29.91
CA LEU A 482 -8.25 -14.61 29.76
C LEU A 482 -9.45 -14.13 30.59
N GLU A 483 -10.53 -14.91 30.63
CA GLU A 483 -11.70 -14.62 31.50
C GLU A 483 -11.31 -14.60 32.99
N LEU A 484 -10.53 -15.59 33.45
CA LEU A 484 -10.06 -15.65 34.83
C LEU A 484 -9.18 -14.45 35.17
N LEU A 485 -8.27 -14.07 34.27
CA LEU A 485 -7.43 -12.90 34.44
C LEU A 485 -8.24 -11.60 34.48
N LEU A 486 -9.28 -11.48 33.63
CA LEU A 486 -10.17 -10.33 33.65
C LEU A 486 -10.92 -10.21 34.98
N LEU A 487 -11.41 -11.34 35.50
CA LEU A 487 -12.06 -11.42 36.82
C LEU A 487 -11.11 -10.96 37.94
N LEU A 488 -9.91 -11.55 37.99
CA LEU A 488 -8.90 -11.21 39.01
C LEU A 488 -8.47 -9.75 38.91
N GLY A 489 -8.20 -9.26 37.70
CA GLY A 489 -7.82 -7.88 37.43
C GLY A 489 -8.91 -6.88 37.85
N ASN A 490 -10.18 -7.14 37.53
CA ASN A 490 -11.30 -6.29 37.94
C ASN A 490 -11.51 -6.26 39.45
N TYR A 491 -11.34 -7.40 40.12
CA TYR A 491 -11.40 -7.46 41.57
C TYR A 491 -10.27 -6.65 42.20
N MET A 492 -9.03 -6.86 41.74
CA MET A 492 -7.84 -6.15 42.25
C MET A 492 -7.88 -4.64 41.99
N ASN A 493 -8.42 -4.21 40.85
CA ASN A 493 -8.49 -2.80 40.46
C ASN A 493 -9.73 -2.09 40.99
N SER A 494 -10.57 -2.76 41.80
CA SER A 494 -11.77 -2.16 42.38
C SER A 494 -11.45 -0.89 43.16
N GLY A 495 -12.16 0.20 42.88
CA GLY A 495 -11.92 1.51 43.48
C GLY A 495 -10.85 2.36 42.78
N SER A 496 -10.28 1.88 41.66
CA SER A 496 -9.39 2.66 40.78
C SER A 496 -10.08 3.06 39.47
N ASN A 497 -9.45 3.94 38.69
CA ASN A 497 -9.92 4.29 37.33
C ASN A 497 -9.88 3.09 36.36
N ASN A 498 -9.23 1.99 36.74
CA ASN A 498 -9.12 0.76 35.95
C ASN A 498 -10.13 -0.32 36.40
N ALA A 499 -11.06 0.00 37.31
CA ALA A 499 -12.11 -0.92 37.73
C ALA A 499 -13.14 -1.14 36.61
N GLY A 500 -13.75 -2.33 36.56
CA GLY A 500 -14.84 -2.62 35.62
C GLY A 500 -14.43 -2.66 34.15
N ALA A 501 -13.21 -3.09 33.87
CA ALA A 501 -12.71 -3.31 32.52
C ALA A 501 -13.46 -4.45 31.83
N TYR A 502 -13.74 -4.29 30.54
CA TYR A 502 -14.33 -5.33 29.68
C TYR A 502 -13.27 -6.23 29.02
N GLY A 503 -12.01 -5.81 29.04
CA GLY A 503 -10.88 -6.52 28.43
C GLY A 503 -9.57 -5.82 28.78
N PHE A 504 -8.46 -6.44 28.40
CA PHE A 504 -7.12 -5.90 28.60
C PHE A 504 -6.24 -6.23 27.39
N GLU A 505 -5.16 -5.47 27.17
CA GLU A 505 -4.20 -5.81 26.12
C GLU A 505 -3.50 -7.14 26.41
N ILE A 506 -3.44 -8.03 25.42
CA ILE A 506 -2.78 -9.35 25.55
C ILE A 506 -1.30 -9.25 25.96
N SER A 507 -0.65 -8.12 25.67
CA SER A 507 0.72 -7.81 26.12
C SER A 507 0.90 -7.89 27.64
N PHE A 508 -0.19 -7.72 28.41
CA PHE A 508 -0.22 -7.82 29.86
C PHE A 508 0.13 -9.22 30.38
N LEU A 509 -0.09 -10.29 29.59
CA LEU A 509 0.26 -11.66 30.00
C LEU A 509 1.74 -11.80 30.42
N THR A 510 2.62 -11.09 29.72
CA THR A 510 4.07 -11.05 30.03
C THR A 510 4.39 -10.37 31.37
N LYS A 511 3.43 -9.65 31.96
CA LYS A 511 3.58 -8.85 33.19
C LYS A 511 2.98 -9.52 34.43
N LEU A 512 2.37 -10.70 34.31
CA LEU A 512 1.77 -11.42 35.44
C LEU A 512 2.77 -11.81 36.54
N THR A 513 4.06 -11.85 36.21
CA THR A 513 5.14 -12.09 37.17
C THR A 513 5.56 -10.85 37.95
N ALA A 514 5.14 -9.65 37.53
CA ALA A 514 5.49 -8.39 38.18
C ALA A 514 4.70 -8.14 39.46
N THR A 515 3.44 -8.61 39.52
CA THR A 515 2.60 -8.49 40.71
C THR A 515 2.87 -9.65 41.66
N LYS A 516 3.23 -9.32 42.90
CA LYS A 516 3.59 -10.30 43.94
C LYS A 516 2.57 -10.32 45.08
N ASP A 517 2.53 -11.44 45.80
CA ASP A 517 1.76 -11.60 47.02
C ASP A 517 2.33 -10.77 48.20
N LEU A 518 1.63 -10.80 49.33
CA LEU A 518 2.00 -10.03 50.53
C LEU A 518 3.42 -10.35 51.03
N GLU A 519 3.88 -11.59 50.87
CA GLU A 519 5.19 -12.06 51.33
C GLU A 519 6.29 -11.94 50.25
N ASN A 520 5.95 -11.47 49.05
CA ASN A 520 6.83 -11.44 47.87
C ASN A 520 7.40 -12.82 47.47
N LYS A 521 6.71 -13.91 47.82
CA LYS A 521 7.12 -15.29 47.54
C LYS A 521 6.48 -15.85 46.28
N GLN A 522 5.26 -15.45 45.99
CA GLN A 522 4.50 -15.90 44.83
C GLN A 522 4.07 -14.70 43.98
N THR A 523 3.87 -14.96 42.69
CA THR A 523 3.37 -13.94 41.76
C THR A 523 1.91 -14.19 41.42
N LEU A 524 1.25 -13.21 40.81
CA LEU A 524 -0.11 -13.37 40.29
C LEU A 524 -0.20 -14.55 39.29
N LEU A 525 0.87 -14.80 38.52
CA LEU A 525 0.95 -16.00 37.67
C LEU A 525 0.90 -17.30 38.48
N HIS A 526 1.66 -17.41 39.59
CA HIS A 526 1.63 -18.61 40.44
C HIS A 526 0.23 -18.83 41.01
N TYR A 527 -0.41 -17.77 41.51
CA TYR A 527 -1.77 -17.84 42.03
C TYR A 527 -2.80 -18.24 40.95
N LEU A 528 -2.65 -17.73 39.73
CA LEU A 528 -3.49 -18.11 38.60
C LEU A 528 -3.34 -19.61 38.27
N VAL A 529 -2.11 -20.11 38.19
CA VAL A 529 -1.84 -21.54 37.93
C VAL A 529 -2.44 -22.40 39.03
N GLU A 530 -2.22 -22.08 40.30
CA GLU A 530 -2.82 -22.80 41.44
C GLU A 530 -4.35 -22.77 41.39
N THR A 531 -4.95 -21.65 40.98
CA THR A 531 -6.40 -21.53 40.80
C THR A 531 -6.90 -22.44 39.68
N ILE A 532 -6.17 -22.50 38.56
CA ILE A 532 -6.49 -23.38 37.43
C ILE A 532 -6.36 -24.85 37.85
N GLU A 533 -5.27 -25.24 38.51
CA GLU A 533 -5.06 -26.62 38.99
C GLU A 533 -6.18 -27.11 39.90
N ASN A 534 -6.64 -26.24 40.80
CA ASN A 534 -7.65 -26.62 41.80
C ASN A 534 -9.10 -26.54 41.29
N LYS A 535 -9.40 -25.65 40.33
CA LYS A 535 -10.80 -25.36 39.92
C LYS A 535 -11.10 -25.61 38.45
N PHE A 536 -10.11 -25.57 37.58
CA PHE A 536 -10.25 -25.67 36.11
C PHE A 536 -9.12 -26.52 35.50
N PRO A 537 -8.89 -27.76 35.98
CA PRO A 537 -7.73 -28.57 35.59
C PRO A 537 -7.69 -28.88 34.08
N GLU A 538 -8.83 -28.86 33.40
CA GLU A 538 -8.94 -29.03 31.94
C GLU A 538 -8.18 -27.96 31.15
N VAL A 539 -7.99 -26.77 31.73
CA VAL A 539 -7.32 -25.64 31.10
C VAL A 539 -5.80 -25.75 31.14
N LEU A 540 -5.22 -26.59 32.00
CA LEU A 540 -3.76 -26.76 32.11
C LEU A 540 -3.08 -27.19 30.81
N THR A 541 -3.83 -27.88 29.95
CA THR A 541 -3.36 -28.37 28.64
C THR A 541 -3.63 -27.39 27.49
N PHE A 542 -3.90 -26.11 27.77
CA PHE A 542 -4.20 -25.11 26.73
C PHE A 542 -3.09 -24.98 25.67
N ALA A 543 -1.82 -25.20 26.05
CA ALA A 543 -0.70 -25.16 25.11
C ALA A 543 -0.80 -26.24 24.02
N GLU A 544 -1.50 -27.35 24.27
CA GLU A 544 -1.73 -28.41 23.28
C GLU A 544 -2.71 -27.97 22.18
N GLU A 545 -3.54 -26.96 22.42
CA GLU A 545 -4.45 -26.38 21.43
C GLU A 545 -3.77 -25.34 20.53
N MET A 546 -2.55 -24.92 20.85
CA MET A 546 -1.81 -23.89 20.11
C MET A 546 -0.35 -24.28 19.80
N PRO A 547 -0.11 -25.44 19.15
CA PRO A 547 1.24 -25.95 18.91
C PRO A 547 2.08 -25.13 17.94
N HIS A 548 1.50 -24.22 17.14
CA HIS A 548 2.24 -23.45 16.13
C HIS A 548 2.73 -22.09 16.62
N ILE A 549 2.43 -21.66 17.86
CA ILE A 549 2.83 -20.34 18.37
C ILE A 549 4.36 -20.16 18.40
N ASP A 550 5.11 -21.22 18.69
CA ASP A 550 6.58 -21.16 18.80
C ASP A 550 7.30 -21.34 17.46
N ARG A 551 6.58 -21.53 16.34
CA ARG A 551 7.14 -21.86 15.03
C ARG A 551 7.40 -20.66 14.13
#